data_AF-A0A392UKI2-F1
#
_entry.id   AF-A0A392UKI2-F1
#
_cell.length_a   1.000
_cell.length_b   1.000
_cell.length_c   1.000
_cell.angle_alpha   90.00
_cell.angle_beta   90.00
_cell.angle_gamma   90.00
#
_symmetry.space_group_name_H-M   'P 1'
#
loop_
_entity.id
_entity.type
_entity.pdbx_description
1 polymer ?
#
loop_
_entity_poly.entity_id
_entity_poly.type
_entity_poly.pdbx_seq_one_letter_code
_entity_poly.pdbx_strand_id
1 'polypeptide(L)' 'TPHHRRHRSPWSDEDHPRGPLSRRIQGVLLPMGLEKPPPMEVYDGSSDPDKHLKNVEVVLNYHGI' A
#
# COMPACT_ATOMS: atom_id res chain seq x y z
N THR A 1 -26.14 13.75 -17.19
CA THR A 1 -25.04 14.37 -16.42
C THR A 1 -23.76 13.64 -16.74
N PRO A 2 -22.77 14.25 -17.41
CA PRO A 2 -21.59 13.49 -17.84
C PRO A 2 -20.65 13.30 -16.65
N HIS A 3 -20.36 12.04 -16.34
CA HIS A 3 -19.45 11.62 -15.30
C HIS A 3 -18.01 12.04 -15.64
N HIS A 4 -17.34 12.67 -14.67
CA HIS A 4 -15.94 13.06 -14.74
C HIS A 4 -15.06 11.91 -15.23
N ARG A 5 -14.57 12.02 -16.47
CA ARG A 5 -13.40 11.27 -16.95
C ARG A 5 -12.23 11.68 -16.06
N ARG A 6 -11.87 10.83 -15.10
CA ARG A 6 -10.59 10.95 -14.39
C ARG A 6 -9.50 10.89 -15.46
N HIS A 7 -8.79 11.99 -15.64
CA HIS A 7 -7.58 12.06 -16.45
C HIS A 7 -6.55 11.10 -15.86
N ARG A 8 -6.51 9.87 -16.35
CA ARG A 8 -5.35 9.00 -16.18
C ARG A 8 -4.23 9.65 -17.00
N SER A 9 -3.20 10.14 -16.34
CA SER A 9 -2.03 10.68 -17.01
C SER A 9 -1.47 9.62 -17.98
N PRO A 10 -1.12 9.96 -19.23
CA PRO A 10 -0.48 9.03 -20.18
C PRO A 10 0.84 8.43 -19.64
N TRP A 11 1.37 9.04 -18.59
CA TRP A 11 2.60 8.69 -17.87
C TRP A 11 2.35 7.92 -16.56
N SER A 12 1.14 7.40 -16.35
CA SER A 12 0.95 6.38 -15.30
C SER A 12 1.54 5.07 -15.83
N ASP A 13 2.86 5.02 -15.85
CA ASP A 13 3.70 3.86 -16.10
C ASP A 13 3.56 2.90 -14.89
N GLU A 14 2.35 2.34 -14.74
CA GLU A 14 2.14 1.08 -14.02
C GLU A 14 2.43 -0.10 -14.97
N ASP A 15 3.25 0.09 -16.01
CA ASP A 15 3.99 -1.03 -16.54
C ASP A 15 5.04 -1.41 -15.50
N HIS A 16 4.99 -2.66 -15.06
CA HIS A 16 5.98 -3.25 -14.19
C HIS A 16 7.38 -2.85 -14.68
N PRO A 17 8.30 -2.44 -13.81
CA PRO A 17 9.58 -1.91 -14.24
C PRO A 17 10.30 -2.95 -15.13
N ARG A 18 10.38 -2.70 -16.44
CA ARG A 18 10.94 -3.63 -17.43
C ARG A 18 12.43 -3.34 -17.64
N GLY A 19 13.28 -3.96 -16.82
CA GLY A 19 14.73 -3.84 -16.96
C GLY A 19 15.49 -4.98 -16.28
N PRO A 20 16.75 -5.25 -16.69
CA PRO A 20 17.57 -6.29 -16.10
C PRO A 20 17.84 -6.07 -14.60
N LEU A 21 17.83 -4.81 -14.15
CA LEU A 21 17.95 -4.46 -12.73
C LEU A 21 16.65 -4.70 -11.96
N SER A 22 15.50 -4.40 -12.56
CA SER A 22 14.18 -4.58 -11.93
C SER A 22 13.93 -6.03 -11.54
N ARG A 23 14.26 -6.98 -12.43
CA ARG A 23 14.14 -8.42 -12.16
C ARG A 23 15.03 -8.86 -11.00
N ARG A 24 16.24 -8.28 -10.91
CA ARG A 24 17.17 -8.56 -9.80
C ARG A 24 16.63 -8.00 -8.48
N ILE A 25 16.11 -6.78 -8.48
CA ILE A 25 15.58 -6.12 -7.27
C ILE A 25 14.32 -6.83 -6.76
N GLN A 26 13.39 -7.21 -7.64
CA GLN A 26 12.17 -7.96 -7.26
C GLN A 26 12.48 -9.35 -6.66
N GLY A 27 13.64 -9.93 -6.98
CA GLY A 27 14.08 -11.23 -6.45
C GLY A 27 14.82 -11.15 -5.11
N VAL A 28 15.11 -9.96 -4.59
CA VAL A 28 15.75 -9.79 -3.28
C VAL A 28 14.69 -9.79 -2.19
N LEU A 29 14.95 -10.49 -1.09
CA LEU A 29 14.08 -10.45 0.10
C LEU A 29 14.19 -9.08 0.79
N LEU A 30 13.05 -8.55 1.25
CA LEU A 30 13.05 -7.34 2.06
C LEU A 30 13.83 -7.58 3.36
N PRO A 31 14.71 -6.66 3.77
CA PRO A 31 15.36 -6.76 5.06
C PRO A 31 14.33 -6.60 6.18
N MET A 32 14.64 -7.17 7.35
CA MET A 32 13.84 -7.03 8.56
C MET A 32 13.60 -5.55 8.86
N GLY A 33 12.35 -5.18 9.08
CA GLY A 33 11.97 -3.77 9.27
C GLY A 33 11.77 -2.96 7.98
N LEU A 34 11.85 -3.57 6.79
CA LEU A 34 11.31 -3.01 5.54
C LEU A 34 10.28 -3.93 4.88
N GLU A 35 9.81 -4.95 5.61
CA GLU A 35 8.70 -5.80 5.20
C GLU A 35 7.44 -4.95 4.94
N LYS A 36 6.42 -5.48 4.25
CA LYS A 36 5.19 -4.72 3.98
C LYS A 36 4.28 -4.62 5.22
N PRO A 37 3.83 -3.40 5.64
CA PRO A 37 2.91 -3.27 6.75
C PRO A 37 1.61 -4.05 6.51
N PRO A 38 0.94 -4.47 7.60
CA PRO A 38 -0.41 -4.98 7.48
C PRO A 38 -1.30 -3.94 6.79
N PRO A 39 -2.31 -4.38 6.02
CA PRO A 39 -3.21 -3.45 5.36
C PRO A 39 -3.91 -2.56 6.38
N MET A 40 -3.88 -1.25 6.15
CA MET A 40 -4.74 -0.32 6.88
C MET A 40 -6.17 -0.52 6.39
N GLU A 41 -7.04 -0.98 7.28
CA GLU A 41 -8.46 -1.11 6.98
C GLU A 41 -9.06 0.28 6.79
N VAL A 42 -10.01 0.43 5.87
CA VAL A 42 -10.75 1.68 5.69
C VAL A 42 -11.91 1.67 6.68
N TYR A 43 -12.02 2.71 7.51
CA TYR A 43 -13.21 2.86 8.36
C TYR A 43 -14.43 3.20 7.50
N ASP A 44 -15.43 2.33 7.54
CA ASP A 44 -16.68 2.47 6.79
C ASP A 44 -17.76 3.25 7.56
N GLY A 45 -17.49 3.64 8.81
CA GLY A 45 -18.45 4.32 9.68
C GLY A 45 -19.49 3.40 10.33
N SER A 46 -19.52 2.12 9.98
CA SER A 46 -20.43 1.10 10.53
C SER A 46 -19.73 -0.01 11.31
N SER A 47 -18.43 -0.20 11.08
CA SER A 47 -17.59 -1.14 11.80
C SER A 47 -17.33 -0.65 13.22
N ASP A 48 -17.06 -1.59 14.13
CA ASP A 48 -16.68 -1.29 15.51
C ASP A 48 -15.44 -0.35 15.55
N PRO A 49 -15.56 0.85 16.16
CA PRO A 49 -14.46 1.80 16.28
C PRO A 49 -13.24 1.22 17.00
N ASP A 50 -13.45 0.36 18.01
CA ASP A 50 -12.36 -0.21 18.79
C ASP A 50 -11.53 -1.20 17.96
N LYS A 51 -12.20 -1.94 17.06
CA LYS A 51 -11.52 -2.81 16.09
C LYS A 51 -10.71 -1.99 15.09
N HIS A 52 -11.28 -0.89 14.59
CA HIS A 52 -10.57 -0.03 13.64
C HIS A 52 -9.35 0.65 14.28
N LEU A 53 -9.48 1.10 15.53
CA LEU A 53 -8.37 1.66 16.30
C LEU A 53 -7.21 0.65 16.46
N LYS A 54 -7.51 -0.61 16.76
CA LYS A 54 -6.48 -1.67 16.85
C LYS A 54 -5.75 -1.89 15.54
N ASN A 55 -6.43 -1.81 14.40
CA ASN A 55 -5.77 -1.88 13.09
C ASN A 55 -4.81 -0.70 12.89
N VAL A 56 -5.24 0.52 13.24
CA VAL A 56 -4.40 1.72 13.18
C VAL A 56 -3.18 1.58 14.09
N GLU A 57 -3.34 1.13 15.33
CA GLU A 57 -2.24 0.91 16.26
C GLU A 57 -1.23 -0.12 15.73
N VAL A 58 -1.71 -1.22 15.15
CA VAL A 58 -0.84 -2.25 14.56
C VAL A 58 -0.07 -1.69 13.36
N VAL A 59 -0.70 -0.88 12.50
CA VAL A 59 -0.04 -0.23 11.36
C VAL A 59 1.00 0.80 11.83
N LEU A 60 0.70 1.57 12.87
CA LEU A 60 1.63 2.58 13.43
C LEU A 60 2.82 1.95 14.14
N ASN A 61 2.64 0.81 14.80
CA ASN A 61 3.70 0.10 15.53
C ASN A 61 4.51 -0.87 14.65
N TYR A 62 4.20 -0.96 13.36
CA TYR A 62 4.72 -1.99 12.45
C TYR A 62 6.26 -2.02 12.34
N HIS A 63 6.95 -0.92 12.67
CA HIS A 63 8.41 -0.88 12.67
C HIS A 63 9.07 -0.65 14.02
N GLY A 64 8.32 -0.30 15.08
CA GLY A 64 8.72 -0.41 16.50
C GLY A 64 10.17 -0.11 16.92
N ILE A 65 10.96 0.65 16.16
CA ILE A 65 12.31 1.13 16.52
C ILE A 65 12.18 2.55 17.07
#